data_AF-A0A1H8F5G3-F1
#
_entry.id   AF-A0A1H8F5G3-F1
#
_cell.length_a   1.000
_cell.length_b   1.000
_cell.length_c   1.000
_cell.angle_alpha   90.00
_cell.angle_beta   90.00
_cell.angle_gamma   90.00
#
_symmetry.space_group_name_H-M   'P 1'
#
loop_
_entity.id
_entity.type
_entity.pdbx_description
1 polymer ?
#
loop_
_entity_poly.entity_id
_entity_poly.type
_entity_poly.pdbx_seq_one_letter_code
_entity_poly.pdbx_strand_id
1 'polypeptide(L)'
;MAPDQWNAVALDSQIRASSSNPVIVNDYAVALWRSASGEVNAWEDRCPHRGMRLSLGFVEGDNLRCIYHGWGYAPDGQCKVIPAHPGLTPPKTICAQRHAVASRYGLIWTNLAADPQAALPDLGADDGWQAVRSIFLNLAVQDARKAVTDDLAGWGGALTDGDVVTLELQDGSTLAAAFQPVDAGSTGVHFVVRGPAASAEGRHVLARQVVQLRDRIENN
;
A
#
# COMPACT_ATOMS: atom_id res chain seq x y z
N MET A 1 18.17 -3.79 -9.28
CA MET A 1 16.95 -3.07 -9.71
C MET A 1 15.78 -3.81 -9.11
N ALA A 2 14.77 -3.11 -8.59
CA ALA A 2 13.59 -3.76 -8.04
C ALA A 2 12.82 -4.51 -9.16
N PRO A 3 12.17 -5.64 -8.85
CA PRO A 3 11.38 -6.38 -9.83
C PRO A 3 10.21 -5.53 -10.34
N ASP A 4 9.83 -5.73 -11.60
CA ASP A 4 8.63 -5.14 -12.19
C ASP A 4 7.40 -5.90 -11.69
N GLN A 5 6.92 -5.51 -10.50
CA GLN A 5 5.82 -6.16 -9.81
C GLN A 5 5.03 -5.16 -8.98
N TRP A 6 3.71 -5.21 -9.10
CA TRP A 6 2.79 -4.48 -8.23
C TRP A 6 2.63 -5.18 -6.88
N ASN A 7 2.84 -4.43 -5.81
CA ASN A 7 2.63 -4.88 -4.44
C ASN A 7 1.53 -4.03 -3.82
N ALA A 8 0.53 -4.67 -3.21
CA ALA A 8 -0.39 -3.94 -2.34
C ALA A 8 0.41 -3.49 -1.10
N VAL A 9 0.21 -2.24 -0.66
CA VAL A 9 1.01 -1.66 0.43
C VAL A 9 0.18 -1.03 1.54
N ALA A 10 -1.10 -0.81 1.29
CA ALA A 10 -2.04 -0.29 2.27
C ALA A 10 -3.48 -0.54 1.82
N LEU A 11 -4.40 -0.51 2.79
CA LEU A 11 -5.81 -0.26 2.48
C LEU A 11 -5.96 1.22 2.12
N ASP A 12 -6.70 1.52 1.06
CA ASP A 12 -6.84 2.90 0.56
C ASP A 12 -7.36 3.87 1.64
N SER A 13 -8.33 3.40 2.41
CA SER A 13 -8.93 4.14 3.54
C SER A 13 -7.99 4.44 4.71
N GLN A 14 -6.85 3.74 4.83
CA GLN A 14 -5.86 4.00 5.89
C GLN A 14 -4.98 5.21 5.57
N ILE A 15 -4.79 5.52 4.29
CA ILE A 15 -4.00 6.66 3.84
C ILE A 15 -4.94 7.83 3.60
N ARG A 16 -5.19 8.61 4.64
CA ARG A 16 -6.10 9.76 4.60
C ARG A 16 -5.54 10.89 3.75
N ALA A 17 -6.43 11.73 3.20
CA ALA A 17 -6.03 12.98 2.57
C ALA A 17 -5.16 13.82 3.52
N SER A 18 -4.17 14.51 2.96
CA SER A 18 -3.20 15.32 3.69
C SER A 18 -2.36 14.55 4.73
N SER A 19 -2.07 13.27 4.47
CA SER A 19 -1.19 12.45 5.32
C SER A 19 0.04 11.96 4.56
N SER A 20 1.12 11.69 5.30
CA SER A 20 2.34 11.04 4.83
C SER A 20 2.67 9.89 5.77
N ASN A 21 2.98 8.71 5.23
CA ASN A 21 3.06 7.47 5.98
C ASN A 21 4.27 6.65 5.52
N PRO A 22 5.01 6.02 6.44
CA PRO A 22 6.11 5.12 6.07
C PRO A 22 5.56 3.76 5.65
N VAL A 23 6.09 3.23 4.55
CA VAL A 23 5.85 1.89 4.03
C VAL A 23 7.20 1.25 3.69
N ILE A 24 7.33 -0.07 3.80
CA ILE A 24 8.52 -0.81 3.36
C ILE A 24 8.08 -1.90 2.39
N VAL A 25 8.75 -2.02 1.24
CA VAL A 25 8.51 -3.08 0.27
C VAL A 25 9.84 -3.64 -0.21
N ASN A 26 10.09 -4.94 -0.03
CA ASN A 26 11.37 -5.58 -0.35
C ASN A 26 12.58 -4.80 0.19
N ASP A 27 12.55 -4.41 1.47
CA ASP A 27 13.55 -3.57 2.15
C ASP A 27 13.67 -2.11 1.65
N TYR A 28 12.92 -1.72 0.62
CA TYR A 28 12.88 -0.33 0.15
C TYR A 28 11.90 0.49 0.99
N ALA A 29 12.40 1.56 1.60
CA ALA A 29 11.57 2.53 2.31
C ALA A 29 10.84 3.45 1.34
N VAL A 30 9.51 3.50 1.46
CA VAL A 30 8.60 4.27 0.62
C VAL A 30 7.83 5.28 1.47
N ALA A 31 7.81 6.54 1.05
CA ALA A 31 6.91 7.56 1.57
C ALA A 31 5.58 7.47 0.80
N LEU A 32 4.56 6.90 1.45
CA LEU A 32 3.20 6.83 0.91
C LEU A 32 2.37 8.00 1.45
N TRP A 33 2.01 8.93 0.58
CA TRP A 33 1.31 10.13 0.99
C TRP A 33 0.14 10.44 0.07
N ARG A 34 -0.82 11.21 0.58
CA ARG A 34 -1.98 11.65 -0.18
C ARG A 34 -2.10 13.16 -0.13
N SER A 35 -2.22 13.79 -1.29
CA SER A 35 -2.45 15.22 -1.43
C SER A 35 -3.75 15.65 -0.74
N ALA A 36 -3.95 16.96 -0.55
CA ALA A 36 -5.24 17.48 -0.08
C ALA A 36 -6.36 17.21 -1.10
N SER A 37 -6.05 17.24 -2.40
CA SER A 37 -6.98 16.89 -3.49
C SER A 37 -7.29 15.39 -3.59
N GLY A 38 -6.57 14.53 -2.86
CA GLY A 38 -6.85 13.10 -2.78
C GLY A 38 -5.95 12.21 -3.65
N GLU A 39 -5.01 12.78 -4.41
CA GLU A 39 -4.03 12.05 -5.22
C GLU A 39 -3.05 11.28 -4.33
N VAL A 40 -2.96 9.96 -4.54
CA VAL A 40 -2.02 9.09 -3.84
C VAL A 40 -0.66 9.10 -4.53
N ASN A 41 0.41 9.13 -3.75
CA ASN A 41 1.78 9.22 -4.22
C ASN A 41 2.67 8.24 -3.44
N ALA A 42 3.53 7.50 -4.13
CA ALA A 42 4.52 6.61 -3.54
C ALA A 42 5.93 7.02 -3.99
N TRP A 43 6.76 7.50 -3.06
CA TRP A 43 8.12 7.98 -3.36
C TRP A 43 9.17 7.20 -2.57
N GLU A 44 10.42 7.22 -3.01
CA GLU A 44 11.53 6.83 -2.14
C GLU A 44 11.44 7.67 -0.86
N ASP A 45 11.55 7.04 0.32
CA ASP A 45 11.45 7.72 1.61
C ASP A 45 12.72 8.50 1.96
N ARG A 46 13.16 9.36 1.04
CA ARG A 46 14.45 10.06 1.10
C ARG A 46 14.38 11.42 0.43
N CYS A 47 14.58 12.47 1.23
CA CYS A 47 14.67 13.82 0.72
C CYS A 47 16.00 14.02 -0.05
N PRO A 48 15.99 14.49 -1.31
CA PRO A 48 17.20 14.66 -2.12
C PRO A 48 18.20 15.68 -1.56
N HIS A 49 17.77 16.55 -0.63
CA HIS A 49 18.66 17.53 0.01
C HIS A 49 19.68 16.90 0.97
N ARG A 50 19.22 16.19 2.01
CA ARG A 50 20.06 15.63 3.09
C ARG A 50 19.62 14.24 3.56
N GLY A 51 18.75 13.56 2.81
CA GLY A 51 18.34 12.19 3.12
C GLY A 51 17.32 12.02 4.24
N MET A 52 16.72 13.11 4.76
CA MET A 52 15.62 12.99 5.74
C MET A 52 14.44 12.22 5.14
N ARG A 53 13.82 11.35 5.93
CA ARG A 53 12.62 10.61 5.55
C ARG A 53 11.47 11.56 5.20
N LEU A 54 10.92 11.41 4.01
CA LEU A 54 9.79 12.21 3.52
C LEU A 54 8.47 11.76 4.14
N SER A 55 8.39 10.50 4.59
CA SER A 55 7.26 9.96 5.34
C SER A 55 7.03 10.67 6.68
N LEU A 56 8.07 11.30 7.25
CA LEU A 56 7.99 12.10 8.47
C LEU A 56 7.65 13.58 8.20
N GLY A 57 7.47 13.93 6.92
CA GLY A 57 7.02 15.23 6.48
C GLY A 57 5.54 15.49 6.75
N PHE A 58 5.03 16.57 6.18
CA PHE A 58 3.61 16.91 6.22
C PHE A 58 3.14 17.41 4.87
N VAL A 59 1.86 17.22 4.59
CA VAL A 59 1.24 17.66 3.34
C VAL A 59 0.74 19.09 3.49
N GLU A 60 1.12 19.96 2.57
CA GLU A 60 0.67 21.36 2.49
C GLU A 60 0.03 21.58 1.11
N GLY A 61 -1.31 21.65 1.08
CA GLY A 61 -2.07 21.59 -0.17
C GLY A 61 -1.79 20.28 -0.90
N ASP A 62 -1.26 20.37 -2.12
CA ASP A 62 -0.91 19.19 -2.92
C ASP A 62 0.59 18.91 -2.94
N ASN A 63 1.36 19.51 -2.03
CA ASN A 63 2.81 19.30 -1.93
C ASN A 63 3.17 18.57 -0.65
N LEU A 64 4.23 17.75 -0.70
CA LEU A 64 4.84 17.15 0.48
C LEU A 64 6.01 18.02 0.95
N ARG A 65 6.00 18.39 2.23
CA ARG A 65 7.07 19.17 2.90
C ARG A 65 7.97 18.26 3.71
N CYS A 66 9.27 18.33 3.46
CA CYS A 66 10.26 17.68 4.30
C CYS A 66 10.34 18.37 5.67
N ILE A 67 10.22 17.60 6.76
CA ILE A 67 10.26 18.13 8.13
C ILE A 67 11.61 18.77 8.51
N TYR A 68 12.69 18.48 7.79
CA TYR A 68 14.02 18.98 8.18
C TYR A 68 14.21 20.47 7.85
N HIS A 69 14.11 20.84 6.57
CA HIS A 69 14.36 22.22 6.11
C HIS A 69 13.15 22.80 5.36
N GLY A 70 12.01 22.13 5.41
CA GLY A 70 10.77 22.57 4.77
C GLY A 70 10.79 22.55 3.25
N TRP A 71 11.74 21.86 2.59
CA TRP A 71 11.72 21.73 1.13
C TRP A 71 10.39 21.10 0.71
N GLY A 72 9.70 21.75 -0.23
CA GLY A 72 8.38 21.35 -0.69
C GLY A 72 8.45 20.76 -2.10
N TYR A 73 7.83 19.61 -2.28
CA TYR A 73 7.82 18.86 -3.54
C TYR A 73 6.39 18.66 -4.02
N ALA A 74 6.13 18.88 -5.30
CA ALA A 74 4.83 18.59 -5.92
C ALA A 74 4.70 17.09 -6.28
N PRO A 75 3.51 16.59 -6.66
CA PRO A 75 3.28 15.17 -7.00
C PRO A 75 4.20 14.63 -8.11
N ASP A 76 4.64 15.50 -9.02
CA ASP A 76 5.66 15.20 -10.04
C ASP A 76 7.07 14.95 -9.48
N GLY A 77 7.25 15.09 -8.17
CA GLY A 77 8.50 14.94 -7.42
C GLY A 77 9.35 16.20 -7.41
N GLN A 78 9.04 17.21 -8.22
CA GLN A 78 9.88 18.40 -8.38
C GLN A 78 9.81 19.30 -7.14
N CYS A 79 10.97 19.74 -6.66
CA CYS A 79 11.07 20.76 -5.63
C CYS A 79 10.48 22.08 -6.15
N LYS A 80 9.48 22.60 -5.46
CA LYS A 80 8.84 23.89 -5.79
C LYS A 80 9.25 25.00 -4.83
N VAL A 81 9.64 24.65 -3.60
CA VAL A 81 9.91 25.64 -2.55
C VAL A 81 11.14 25.25 -1.73
N ILE A 82 12.09 26.18 -1.61
CA ILE A 82 13.20 26.12 -0.65
C ILE A 82 13.06 27.30 0.32
N PRO A 83 12.57 27.09 1.55
CA PRO A 83 12.20 28.20 2.44
C PRO A 83 13.34 29.19 2.76
N ALA A 84 14.59 28.71 2.82
CA ALA A 84 15.75 29.56 3.06
C ALA A 84 16.06 30.54 1.90
N HIS A 85 15.49 30.31 0.71
CA HIS A 85 15.67 31.12 -0.48
C HIS A 85 14.31 31.40 -1.16
N PRO A 86 13.45 32.24 -0.57
CA PRO A 86 12.06 32.41 -1.01
C PRO A 86 11.92 33.00 -2.43
N GLY A 87 12.92 33.74 -2.92
CA GLY A 87 12.93 34.26 -4.30
C GLY A 87 13.57 33.32 -5.33
N LEU A 88 14.11 32.18 -4.90
CA LEU A 88 14.75 31.21 -5.80
C LEU A 88 13.68 30.30 -6.42
N THR A 89 13.69 30.19 -7.75
CA THR A 89 13.05 29.06 -8.43
C THR A 89 13.97 27.84 -8.32
N PRO A 90 13.58 26.76 -7.62
CA PRO A 90 14.45 25.60 -7.49
C PRO A 90 14.81 24.99 -8.86
N PRO A 91 16.06 24.51 -9.05
CA PRO A 91 16.43 23.79 -10.27
C PRO A 91 15.53 22.59 -10.53
N LYS A 92 15.14 22.39 -11.81
CA LYS A 92 14.26 21.28 -12.22
C LYS A 92 14.84 19.89 -11.95
N THR A 93 16.14 19.79 -11.74
CA THR A 93 16.87 18.55 -11.42
C THR A 93 16.70 18.11 -9.97
N ILE A 94 16.18 18.97 -9.09
CA ILE A 94 15.89 18.62 -7.70
C ILE A 94 14.52 17.95 -7.65
N CYS A 95 14.52 16.62 -7.70
CA CYS A 95 13.31 15.82 -7.61
C CYS A 95 13.42 14.76 -6.50
N ALA A 96 12.31 14.54 -5.80
CA ALA A 96 12.10 13.29 -5.07
C ALA A 96 11.96 12.14 -6.07
N GLN A 97 12.53 10.98 -5.73
CA GLN A 97 12.42 9.79 -6.55
C GLN A 97 11.03 9.19 -6.39
N ARG A 98 10.33 8.96 -7.50
CA ARG A 98 8.95 8.45 -7.50
C ARG A 98 8.89 6.98 -7.87
N HIS A 99 7.87 6.30 -7.38
CA HIS A 99 7.45 4.95 -7.79
C HIS A 99 6.08 5.03 -8.45
N ALA A 100 5.76 4.06 -9.30
CA ALA A 100 4.41 3.96 -9.84
C ALA A 100 3.44 3.58 -8.72
N VAL A 101 2.26 4.20 -8.71
CA VAL A 101 1.26 4.02 -7.67
C VAL A 101 -0.12 3.97 -8.28
N ALA A 102 -1.00 3.15 -7.71
CA ALA A 102 -2.41 3.10 -8.09
C ALA A 102 -3.29 2.87 -6.86
N SER A 103 -4.45 3.54 -6.81
CA SER A 103 -5.53 3.20 -5.90
C SER A 103 -6.61 2.46 -6.68
N ARG A 104 -6.83 1.19 -6.36
CA ARG A 104 -7.82 0.32 -7.05
C ARG A 104 -8.24 -0.82 -6.13
N TYR A 105 -9.51 -1.22 -6.20
CA TYR A 105 -10.10 -2.31 -5.39
C TYR A 105 -10.01 -2.08 -3.87
N GLY A 106 -10.01 -0.82 -3.42
CA GLY A 106 -9.85 -0.48 -1.99
C GLY A 106 -8.43 -0.68 -1.45
N LEU A 107 -7.46 -0.93 -2.33
CA LEU A 107 -6.04 -1.10 -2.03
C LEU A 107 -5.22 0.02 -2.69
N ILE A 108 -4.09 0.34 -2.07
CA ILE A 108 -3.04 1.11 -2.70
C ILE A 108 -1.92 0.16 -3.12
N TRP A 109 -1.53 0.27 -4.38
CA TRP A 109 -0.52 -0.54 -5.04
C TRP A 109 0.70 0.33 -5.35
N THR A 110 1.89 -0.23 -5.26
CA THR A 110 3.12 0.39 -5.75
C THR A 110 3.96 -0.60 -6.56
N ASN A 111 4.67 -0.09 -7.56
CA ASN A 111 5.69 -0.83 -8.30
C ASN A 111 7.00 -0.04 -8.25
N LEU A 112 8.05 -0.70 -7.75
CA LEU A 112 9.34 -0.08 -7.47
C LEU A 112 10.28 -0.06 -8.69
N ALA A 113 9.93 -0.75 -9.78
CA ALA A 113 10.70 -0.68 -11.02
C ALA A 113 10.72 0.76 -11.56
N ALA A 114 11.84 1.15 -12.18
CA ALA A 114 12.00 2.49 -12.74
C ALA A 114 11.09 2.73 -13.96
N ASP A 115 10.78 1.66 -14.69
CA ASP A 115 9.91 1.67 -15.87
C ASP A 115 9.00 0.42 -15.81
N PRO A 116 7.91 0.48 -15.01
CA PRO A 116 7.04 -0.66 -14.79
C PRO A 116 6.17 -0.95 -16.02
N GLN A 117 6.19 -2.19 -16.48
CA GLN A 117 5.43 -2.69 -17.63
C GLN A 117 4.36 -3.71 -17.21
N ALA A 118 4.46 -4.27 -16.00
CA ALA A 118 3.48 -5.18 -15.45
C ALA A 118 2.11 -4.51 -15.31
N ALA A 119 1.05 -5.25 -15.70
CA ALA A 119 -0.32 -4.84 -15.43
C ALA A 119 -0.64 -4.94 -13.93
N LEU A 120 -1.52 -4.05 -13.45
CA LEU A 120 -2.10 -4.22 -12.11
C LEU A 120 -2.88 -5.54 -12.04
N PRO A 121 -2.87 -6.24 -10.90
CA PRO A 121 -3.70 -7.42 -10.70
C PRO A 121 -5.17 -7.16 -11.03
N ASP A 122 -5.83 -8.10 -11.69
CA ASP A 122 -7.24 -7.98 -12.06
C ASP A 122 -8.11 -8.75 -11.06
N LEU A 123 -9.00 -8.03 -10.35
CA LEU A 123 -9.97 -8.59 -9.41
C LEU A 123 -11.41 -8.52 -9.98
N GLY A 124 -11.56 -8.22 -11.26
CA GLY A 124 -12.84 -8.04 -11.93
C GLY A 124 -13.37 -6.61 -11.78
N ALA A 125 -14.57 -6.46 -11.23
CA ALA A 125 -15.23 -5.16 -11.13
C ALA A 125 -14.43 -4.19 -10.23
N ASP A 126 -14.31 -2.93 -10.68
CA ASP A 126 -13.54 -1.89 -9.98
C ASP A 126 -14.21 -1.36 -8.70
N ASP A 127 -15.53 -1.51 -8.60
CA ASP A 127 -16.36 -0.93 -7.55
C ASP A 127 -16.84 -1.97 -6.51
N GLY A 128 -17.35 -1.45 -5.38
CA GLY A 128 -17.94 -2.27 -4.32
C GLY A 128 -16.93 -2.93 -3.38
N TRP A 129 -15.62 -2.81 -3.63
CA TRP A 129 -14.59 -3.27 -2.72
C TRP A 129 -14.51 -2.39 -1.46
N GLN A 130 -14.43 -3.03 -0.30
CA GLN A 130 -14.33 -2.38 0.99
C GLN A 130 -13.18 -2.96 1.81
N ALA A 131 -12.45 -2.07 2.49
CA ALA A 131 -11.35 -2.44 3.37
C ALA A 131 -11.81 -3.30 4.54
N VAL A 132 -11.18 -4.46 4.75
CA VAL A 132 -11.41 -5.31 5.92
C VAL A 132 -10.34 -5.02 6.97
N ARG A 133 -9.10 -5.46 6.73
CA ARG A 133 -7.99 -5.30 7.69
C ARG A 133 -6.65 -5.64 7.02
N SER A 134 -5.56 -5.07 7.55
CA SER A 134 -4.21 -5.55 7.27
C SER A 134 -3.67 -6.32 8.47
N ILE A 135 -2.95 -7.41 8.21
CA ILE A 135 -2.18 -8.16 9.20
C ILE A 135 -0.72 -8.22 8.75
N PHE A 136 0.16 -8.49 9.70
CA PHE A 136 1.59 -8.69 9.44
C PHE A 136 2.02 -10.02 10.04
N LEU A 137 2.75 -10.77 9.22
CA LEU A 137 3.26 -12.10 9.53
C LEU A 137 4.79 -12.06 9.53
N ASN A 138 5.41 -12.77 10.49
CA ASN A 138 6.85 -12.99 10.58
C ASN A 138 7.26 -14.18 9.70
N LEU A 139 6.83 -14.13 8.44
CA LEU A 139 7.12 -15.12 7.42
C LEU A 139 7.56 -14.42 6.13
N ALA A 140 8.48 -15.06 5.40
CA ALA A 140 8.79 -14.68 4.03
C ALA A 140 7.53 -14.77 3.16
N VAL A 141 7.44 -13.95 2.09
CA VAL A 141 6.20 -13.79 1.31
C VAL A 141 5.64 -15.09 0.74
N GLN A 142 6.50 -16.04 0.37
CA GLN A 142 6.06 -17.34 -0.15
C GLN A 142 5.43 -18.21 0.95
N ASP A 143 6.04 -18.25 2.14
CA ASP A 143 5.53 -19.01 3.28
C ASP A 143 4.26 -18.36 3.85
N ALA A 144 4.24 -17.03 3.95
CA ALA A 144 3.06 -16.26 4.35
C ALA A 144 1.89 -16.52 3.40
N ARG A 145 2.13 -16.48 2.09
CA ARG A 145 1.12 -16.77 1.06
C ARG A 145 0.58 -18.18 1.20
N LYS A 146 1.47 -19.17 1.32
CA LYS A 146 1.07 -20.56 1.52
C LYS A 146 0.18 -20.71 2.77
N ALA A 147 0.63 -20.17 3.91
CA ALA A 147 -0.08 -20.29 5.18
C ALA A 147 -1.46 -19.60 5.16
N VAL A 148 -1.56 -18.41 4.55
CA VAL A 148 -2.83 -17.69 4.37
C VAL A 148 -3.75 -18.47 3.44
N THR A 149 -3.26 -18.95 2.30
CA THR A 149 -4.05 -19.72 1.33
C THR A 149 -4.58 -21.01 1.95
N ASP A 150 -3.74 -21.75 2.67
CA ASP A 150 -4.14 -22.99 3.36
C ASP A 150 -5.23 -22.73 4.42
N ASP A 151 -5.10 -21.66 5.23
CA ASP A 151 -6.11 -21.31 6.24
C ASP A 151 -7.43 -20.90 5.58
N LEU A 152 -7.39 -20.06 4.54
CA LEU A 152 -8.56 -19.62 3.78
C LEU A 152 -9.28 -20.78 3.09
N ALA A 153 -8.56 -21.81 2.63
CA ALA A 153 -9.19 -23.01 2.08
C ALA A 153 -10.11 -23.73 3.09
N GLY A 154 -9.84 -23.56 4.40
CA GLY A 154 -10.68 -24.07 5.48
C GLY A 154 -11.93 -23.24 5.79
N TRP A 155 -12.07 -22.03 5.24
CA TRP A 155 -13.23 -21.17 5.50
C TRP A 155 -14.47 -21.56 4.68
N GLY A 156 -14.27 -22.43 3.68
CA GLY A 156 -15.30 -22.81 2.71
C GLY A 156 -15.48 -21.75 1.62
N GLY A 157 -15.78 -22.19 0.40
CA GLY A 157 -15.86 -21.33 -0.76
C GLY A 157 -14.98 -21.79 -1.91
N ALA A 158 -14.99 -21.05 -3.02
CA ALA A 158 -14.07 -21.28 -4.13
C ALA A 158 -12.85 -20.37 -3.98
N LEU A 159 -11.68 -20.98 -3.77
CA LEU A 159 -10.41 -20.26 -3.64
C LEU A 159 -9.69 -20.19 -4.98
N THR A 160 -9.11 -19.03 -5.29
CA THR A 160 -8.20 -18.83 -6.43
C THR A 160 -6.89 -18.24 -5.92
N ASP A 161 -5.77 -18.88 -6.25
CA ASP A 161 -4.42 -18.41 -5.95
C ASP A 161 -3.79 -17.81 -7.22
N GLY A 162 -4.16 -16.56 -7.53
CA GLY A 162 -3.57 -15.74 -8.60
C GLY A 162 -2.70 -14.61 -8.00
N ASP A 163 -2.33 -13.56 -8.73
CA ASP A 163 -1.49 -12.46 -8.19
C ASP A 163 -1.99 -11.92 -6.82
N VAL A 164 -3.30 -12.01 -6.61
CA VAL A 164 -4.00 -11.86 -5.33
C VAL A 164 -4.74 -13.16 -5.03
N VAL A 165 -4.76 -13.59 -3.77
CA VAL A 165 -5.56 -14.74 -3.34
C VAL A 165 -7.00 -14.28 -3.13
N THR A 166 -7.96 -14.94 -3.77
CA THR A 166 -9.39 -14.63 -3.61
C THR A 166 -10.18 -15.84 -3.12
N LEU A 167 -11.20 -15.59 -2.30
CA LEU A 167 -12.13 -16.58 -1.77
C LEU A 167 -13.57 -16.11 -2.00
N GLU A 168 -14.33 -16.86 -2.78
CA GLU A 168 -15.78 -16.68 -2.93
C GLU A 168 -16.51 -17.28 -1.72
N LEU A 169 -17.05 -16.41 -0.87
CA LEU A 169 -17.79 -16.76 0.35
C LEU A 169 -19.19 -17.28 0.02
N GLN A 170 -19.79 -18.00 0.95
CA GLN A 170 -21.11 -18.64 0.78
C GLN A 170 -22.25 -17.64 0.53
N ASP A 171 -22.10 -16.39 0.97
CA ASP A 171 -23.08 -15.33 0.75
C ASP A 171 -22.93 -14.63 -0.62
N GLY A 172 -22.00 -15.11 -1.46
CA GLY A 172 -21.70 -14.53 -2.78
C GLY A 172 -20.75 -13.33 -2.73
N SER A 173 -20.10 -13.08 -1.59
CA SER A 173 -19.04 -12.07 -1.48
C SER A 173 -17.69 -12.63 -1.90
N THR A 174 -16.84 -11.79 -2.48
CA THR A 174 -15.44 -12.11 -2.76
C THR A 174 -14.55 -11.46 -1.70
N LEU A 175 -13.81 -12.26 -0.93
CA LEU A 175 -12.72 -11.80 -0.07
C LEU A 175 -11.40 -11.89 -0.85
N ALA A 176 -10.59 -10.84 -0.84
CA ALA A 176 -9.27 -10.83 -1.48
C ALA A 176 -8.17 -10.53 -0.46
N ALA A 177 -7.05 -11.23 -0.58
CA ALA A 177 -5.85 -11.08 0.24
C ALA A 177 -4.65 -10.75 -0.66
N ALA A 178 -4.17 -9.51 -0.57
CA ALA A 178 -3.02 -9.03 -1.34
C ALA A 178 -1.77 -8.94 -0.46
N PHE A 179 -0.62 -9.34 -0.99
CA PHE A 179 0.60 -9.55 -0.23
C PHE A 179 1.61 -8.41 -0.46
N GLN A 180 2.25 -8.00 0.63
CA GLN A 180 3.31 -7.01 0.69
C GLN A 180 4.57 -7.69 1.22
N PRO A 181 5.56 -8.04 0.39
CA PRO A 181 6.86 -8.45 0.90
C PRO A 181 7.50 -7.24 1.58
N VAL A 182 7.66 -7.27 2.91
CA VAL A 182 8.23 -6.16 3.67
C VAL A 182 9.75 -6.27 3.65
N ASP A 183 10.25 -7.42 4.09
CA ASP A 183 11.66 -7.80 4.09
C ASP A 183 11.78 -9.33 3.89
N ALA A 184 12.98 -9.90 4.05
CA ALA A 184 13.22 -11.32 3.86
C ALA A 184 12.44 -12.25 4.80
N GLY A 185 11.95 -11.75 5.94
CA GLY A 185 11.27 -12.53 6.98
C GLY A 185 9.90 -11.99 7.39
N SER A 186 9.42 -10.90 6.79
CA SER A 186 8.18 -10.23 7.18
C SER A 186 7.30 -9.94 5.97
N THR A 187 6.00 -10.19 6.13
CA THR A 187 5.00 -9.98 5.08
C THR A 187 3.77 -9.27 5.63
N GLY A 188 3.35 -8.18 4.97
CA GLY A 188 2.03 -7.59 5.15
C GLY A 188 1.00 -8.29 4.28
N VAL A 189 -0.22 -8.46 4.79
CA VAL A 189 -1.36 -8.99 4.01
C VAL A 189 -2.54 -8.05 4.18
N HIS A 190 -3.05 -7.51 3.08
CA HIS A 190 -4.14 -6.55 3.06
C HIS A 190 -5.41 -7.21 2.52
N PHE A 191 -6.45 -7.23 3.36
CA PHE A 191 -7.73 -7.85 3.04
C PHE A 191 -8.78 -6.81 2.65
N VAL A 192 -9.44 -7.05 1.52
CA VAL A 192 -10.59 -6.31 1.03
C VAL A 192 -11.72 -7.29 0.69
N VAL A 193 -12.97 -6.83 0.74
CA VAL A 193 -14.13 -7.65 0.42
C VAL A 193 -15.09 -6.90 -0.49
N ARG A 194 -15.74 -7.60 -1.41
CA ARG A 194 -16.79 -7.10 -2.29
C ARG A 194 -18.03 -8.00 -2.18
N GLY A 195 -19.23 -7.42 -2.24
CA GLY A 195 -20.49 -8.17 -2.12
C GLY A 195 -21.17 -7.98 -0.75
N PRO A 196 -22.13 -8.84 -0.37
CA PRO A 196 -22.93 -8.68 0.85
C PRO A 196 -22.12 -8.49 2.16
N ALA A 197 -20.99 -9.17 2.30
CA ALA A 197 -20.08 -9.06 3.44
C ALA A 197 -19.31 -7.72 3.52
N ALA A 198 -19.40 -6.86 2.50
CA ALA A 198 -18.83 -5.52 2.51
C ALA A 198 -19.58 -4.53 3.43
N SER A 199 -20.73 -4.93 3.97
CA SER A 199 -21.43 -4.20 5.04
C SER A 199 -20.55 -3.98 6.27
N ALA A 200 -20.89 -3.00 7.11
CA ALA A 200 -20.12 -2.71 8.33
C ALA A 200 -20.04 -3.92 9.28
N GLU A 201 -21.14 -4.65 9.44
CA GLU A 201 -21.22 -5.87 10.25
C GLU A 201 -20.38 -7.01 9.63
N GLY A 202 -20.53 -7.27 8.33
CA GLY A 202 -19.76 -8.29 7.63
C GLY A 202 -18.26 -8.05 7.71
N ARG A 203 -17.82 -6.81 7.48
CA ARG A 203 -16.39 -6.42 7.61
C ARG A 203 -15.89 -6.55 9.04
N HIS A 204 -16.71 -6.28 10.04
CA HIS A 204 -16.32 -6.48 11.44
C HIS A 204 -16.07 -7.96 11.74
N VAL A 205 -16.95 -8.85 11.27
CA VAL A 205 -16.80 -10.31 11.41
C VAL A 205 -15.54 -10.79 10.69
N LEU A 206 -15.37 -10.41 9.42
CA LEU A 206 -14.19 -10.78 8.63
C LEU A 206 -12.89 -10.25 9.25
N ALA A 207 -12.87 -9.01 9.74
CA ALA A 207 -11.70 -8.44 10.37
C ALA A 207 -11.26 -9.23 11.62
N ARG A 208 -12.22 -9.74 12.40
CA ARG A 208 -11.92 -10.63 13.53
C ARG A 208 -11.37 -11.99 13.06
N GLN A 209 -11.98 -12.59 12.04
CA GLN A 209 -11.52 -13.87 11.51
C GLN A 209 -10.11 -13.77 10.92
N VAL A 210 -9.79 -12.67 10.23
CA VAL A 210 -8.45 -12.37 9.70
C VAL A 210 -7.41 -12.22 10.82
N VAL A 211 -7.77 -11.60 11.95
CA VAL A 211 -6.89 -11.55 13.13
C VAL A 211 -6.66 -12.94 13.71
N GLN A 212 -7.72 -13.75 13.84
CA GLN A 212 -7.58 -15.13 14.32
C GLN A 212 -6.76 -16.00 13.36
N LEU A 213 -6.85 -15.78 12.04
CA LEU A 213 -6.00 -16.42 11.03
C LEU A 213 -4.53 -16.08 11.30
N ARG A 214 -4.20 -14.80 11.48
CA ARG A 214 -2.83 -14.39 11.84
C ARG A 214 -2.36 -15.10 13.11
N ASP A 215 -3.18 -15.13 14.15
CA ASP A 215 -2.82 -15.76 15.42
C ASP A 215 -2.63 -17.28 15.27
N ARG A 216 -3.37 -17.96 14.38
CA ARG A 216 -3.13 -19.38 14.09
C ARG A 216 -1.82 -19.61 13.33
N ILE A 217 -1.48 -18.74 12.39
CA ILE A 217 -0.24 -18.84 11.60
C ILE A 217 0.98 -18.60 12.49
N GLU A 218 0.95 -17.60 13.37
CA GLU A 218 2.09 -17.20 14.19
C GLU A 218 2.32 -18.07 15.44
N ASN A 219 1.29 -18.80 15.90
CA ASN A 219 1.38 -19.65 17.10
C ASN A 219 1.52 -21.16 16.79
N ASN A 220 1.57 -21.54 15.51
CA ASN A 220 1.85 -22.90 15.06
C ASN A 220 3.33 -23.06 14.70
#